data_AF-A0A200IGI2-F1
#
_entry.id   AF-A0A200IGI2-F1
#
_cell.length_a   1.000
_cell.length_b   1.000
_cell.length_c   1.000
_cell.angle_alpha   90.00
_cell.angle_beta   90.00
_cell.angle_gamma   90.00
#
_symmetry.space_group_name_H-M   'P 1'
#
loop_
_entity.id
_entity.type
_entity.pdbx_description
1 polymer ?
#
loop_
_entity_poly.entity_id
_entity_poly.type
_entity_poly.pdbx_seq_one_letter_code
_entity_poly.pdbx_strand_id
1 'polypeptide(L)'
;MKDKPQMIKANIDSGVLKQFIEMVVPAIERKFNILIGIEGELFTNTGGVEEIIIRFLATDELAQDIYKYIDRKWQFASIPELVA
;
A
#
# COMPACT_ATOMS: atom_id res chain seq x y z
N MET A 1 -11.66 1.28 -19.21
CA MET A 1 -11.33 -0.11 -18.81
C MET A 1 -12.16 -0.46 -17.59
N LYS A 2 -12.39 -1.75 -17.30
CA LYS A 2 -13.10 -2.17 -16.08
C LYS A 2 -12.12 -2.29 -14.91
N ASP A 3 -12.58 -2.00 -13.71
CA ASP A 3 -11.80 -2.26 -12.51
C ASP A 3 -11.51 -3.75 -12.37
N LYS A 4 -10.30 -4.06 -11.91
CA LYS A 4 -9.89 -5.40 -11.52
C LYS A 4 -9.12 -5.34 -10.20
N PRO A 5 -8.96 -6.47 -9.50
CA PRO A 5 -8.09 -6.54 -8.33
C PRO A 5 -6.67 -6.16 -8.72
N GLN A 6 -6.08 -5.26 -7.94
CA GLN A 6 -4.71 -4.80 -8.06
C GLN A 6 -4.04 -4.99 -6.69
N MET A 7 -2.75 -5.29 -6.69
CA MET A 7 -2.01 -5.40 -5.43
C MET A 7 -0.63 -4.76 -5.53
N ILE A 8 -0.21 -4.11 -4.44
CA ILE A 8 1.16 -3.63 -4.27
C ILE A 8 1.79 -4.43 -3.14
N LYS A 9 2.91 -5.09 -3.43
CA LYS A 9 3.77 -5.72 -2.43
C LYS A 9 4.77 -4.70 -1.92
N ALA A 10 4.93 -4.59 -0.61
CA ALA A 10 5.88 -3.66 -0.03
C ALA A 10 6.50 -4.23 1.24
N ASN A 11 7.76 -3.88 1.49
CA ASN A 11 8.42 -4.15 2.75
C ASN A 11 8.43 -2.88 3.59
N ILE A 12 7.98 -2.95 4.84
CA ILE A 12 7.87 -1.79 5.73
C ILE A 12 8.51 -2.11 7.08
N ASP A 13 9.18 -1.12 7.68
CA ASP A 13 9.62 -1.22 9.06
C ASP A 13 8.39 -1.31 9.99
N SER A 14 8.30 -2.37 10.78
CA SER A 14 7.16 -2.63 11.64
C SER A 14 6.92 -1.53 12.68
N GLY A 15 7.97 -0.76 13.02
CA GLY A 15 7.88 0.41 13.89
C GLY A 15 7.06 1.58 13.31
N VAL A 16 6.89 1.63 11.98
CA VAL A 16 6.13 2.70 11.30
C VAL A 16 4.89 2.19 10.56
N LEU A 17 4.64 0.88 10.53
CA LEU A 17 3.47 0.26 9.91
C LEU A 17 2.15 0.87 10.42
N LYS A 18 2.03 1.09 11.73
CA LYS A 18 0.84 1.73 12.31
C LYS A 18 0.58 3.11 11.70
N GLN A 19 1.63 3.93 11.59
CA GLN A 19 1.54 5.27 11.03
C GLN A 19 1.18 5.24 9.54
N PHE A 20 1.73 4.29 8.79
CA PHE A 20 1.37 4.08 7.40
C PHE A 20 -0.13 3.82 7.24
N ILE A 21 -0.69 2.89 8.04
CA ILE A 21 -2.12 2.55 8.02
C ILE A 21 -2.98 3.74 8.47
N GLU A 22 -2.61 4.44 9.54
CA GLU A 22 -3.44 5.50 10.11
C GLU A 22 -3.38 6.82 9.31
N MET A 23 -2.29 7.08 8.58
CA MET A 23 -2.08 8.35 7.88
C MET A 23 -2.11 8.23 6.37
N VAL A 24 -1.37 7.27 5.82
CA VAL A 24 -1.14 7.17 4.37
C VAL A 24 -2.35 6.51 3.69
N VAL A 25 -2.86 5.41 4.24
CA VAL A 25 -4.03 4.70 3.67
C VAL A 25 -5.24 5.64 3.51
N PRO A 26 -5.72 6.35 4.55
CA PRO A 26 -6.83 7.29 4.40
C PRO A 26 -6.55 8.42 3.40
N ALA A 27 -5.29 8.85 3.26
CA ALA A 27 -4.93 9.88 2.29
C ALA A 27 -5.03 9.37 0.85
N ILE A 28 -4.68 8.11 0.59
CA ILE A 28 -4.85 7.47 -0.72
C ILE A 28 -6.35 7.31 -1.02
N GLU A 29 -7.12 6.74 -0.08
CA GLU A 29 -8.56 6.51 -0.25
C GLU A 29 -9.31 7.81 -0.59
N ARG A 30 -9.03 8.91 0.13
CA ARG A 30 -9.62 10.23 -0.17
C ARG A 30 -9.19 10.80 -1.53
N LYS A 31 -7.93 10.60 -1.92
CA LYS A 31 -7.38 11.18 -3.16
C LYS A 31 -7.94 10.49 -4.41
N PHE A 32 -8.05 9.16 -4.35
CA PHE A 32 -8.42 8.34 -5.51
C PHE A 32 -9.86 7.84 -5.45
N ASN A 33 -10.57 8.09 -4.34
CA ASN A 33 -11.94 7.65 -4.11
C ASN A 33 -12.09 6.13 -4.26
N ILE A 34 -11.20 5.39 -3.60
CA ILE A 34 -11.15 3.92 -3.57
C ILE A 34 -11.11 3.42 -2.13
N LEU A 35 -11.41 2.13 -1.94
CA LEU A 35 -11.15 1.41 -0.70
C LEU A 35 -9.84 0.63 -0.80
N ILE A 36 -9.06 0.63 0.27
CA ILE A 36 -7.78 -0.08 0.35
C ILE A 36 -7.84 -1.11 1.47
N GLY A 37 -7.50 -2.35 1.13
CA GLY A 37 -7.20 -3.40 2.09
C GLY A 37 -5.70 -3.49 2.33
N ILE A 38 -5.31 -3.73 3.59
CA ILE A 38 -3.93 -4.07 3.95
C ILE A 38 -3.92 -5.49 4.53
N GLU A 39 -3.06 -6.34 4.00
CA GLU A 39 -2.80 -7.69 4.49
C GLU A 39 -1.32 -7.81 4.88
N GLY A 40 -1.01 -8.68 5.85
CA GLY A 40 0.35 -8.94 6.32
C GLY A 40 0.35 -9.56 7.71
N GLU A 41 1.54 -9.87 8.22
CA GLU A 41 1.77 -10.20 9.62
C GLU A 41 1.68 -8.93 10.49
N LEU A 42 0.51 -8.31 10.50
CA LEU A 42 0.29 -7.00 11.11
C LEU A 42 0.56 -7.07 12.62
N PHE A 43 1.59 -6.36 13.08
CA PHE A 43 1.88 -6.13 14.49
C PHE A 43 2.28 -7.37 15.30
N THR A 44 2.66 -8.47 14.64
CA THR A 44 3.13 -9.68 15.33
C THR A 44 4.62 -9.63 15.66
N ASN A 45 5.42 -8.85 14.91
CA ASN A 45 6.87 -8.74 15.11
C ASN A 45 7.29 -7.30 15.45
N THR A 46 7.48 -7.02 16.74
CA THR A 46 8.10 -5.76 17.16
C THR A 46 9.59 -5.76 16.85
N GLY A 47 10.00 -4.88 15.91
CA GLY A 47 11.40 -4.66 15.54
C GLY A 47 11.84 -5.52 14.36
N GLY A 48 11.49 -5.10 13.15
CA GLY A 48 11.90 -5.76 11.92
C GLY A 48 11.30 -5.13 10.67
N VAL A 49 11.57 -5.77 9.53
CA VAL A 49 10.92 -5.46 8.26
C VAL A 49 9.82 -6.50 8.03
N GLU A 50 8.60 -6.02 7.81
CA GLU A 50 7.42 -6.84 7.51
C GLU A 50 7.04 -6.68 6.03
N GLU A 51 6.67 -7.79 5.39
CA GLU A 51 6.02 -7.74 4.08
C GLU A 51 4.53 -7.43 4.29
N ILE A 52 4.04 -6.42 3.58
CA ILE A 52 2.63 -6.09 3.49
C ILE A 52 2.14 -6.14 2.05
N ILE A 53 0.85 -6.42 1.91
CA ILE A 53 0.13 -6.39 0.65
C ILE A 53 -0.96 -5.33 0.73
N ILE A 54 -0.90 -4.36 -0.17
CA ILE A 54 -1.91 -3.32 -0.33
C ILE A 54 -2.83 -3.75 -1.49
N ARG A 55 -4.09 -4.06 -1.21
CA ARG A 55 -5.09 -4.47 -2.22
C ARG A 55 -6.13 -3.40 -2.47
N PHE A 56 -6.54 -3.26 -3.73
CA PHE A 56 -7.61 -2.34 -4.14
C PHE A 56 -8.20 -2.77 -5.49
N LEU A 57 -9.37 -2.22 -5.83
CA LEU A 57 -9.98 -2.35 -7.15
C LEU A 57 -9.69 -1.10 -7.97
N ALA A 58 -9.08 -1.26 -9.14
CA ALA A 58 -8.79 -0.16 -10.05
C ALA A 58 -8.53 -0.64 -11.49
N THR A 59 -8.62 0.28 -12.45
CA THR A 59 -8.03 0.12 -13.78
C THR A 59 -6.50 0.10 -13.68
N ASP A 60 -5.81 -0.42 -14.70
CA ASP A 60 -4.33 -0.43 -14.73
C ASP A 60 -3.73 0.98 -14.66
N GLU A 61 -4.35 1.95 -15.33
CA GLU A 61 -3.93 3.36 -15.30
C GLU A 61 -4.02 3.95 -13.88
N LEU A 62 -5.16 3.74 -13.21
CA LEU A 62 -5.37 4.22 -11.85
C LEU A 62 -4.46 3.50 -10.85
N ALA A 63 -4.22 2.20 -11.04
CA ALA A 63 -3.30 1.42 -10.22
C ALA A 63 -1.87 1.95 -10.30
N GLN A 64 -1.41 2.32 -11.51
CA GLN A 64 -0.10 2.93 -11.71
C GLN A 64 0.01 4.31 -11.02
N ASP A 65 -1.07 5.10 -11.04
CA ASP A 65 -1.11 6.40 -10.37
C ASP A 65 -1.12 6.28 -8.84
N ILE A 66 -1.85 5.30 -8.30
CA ILE A 66 -1.83 4.95 -6.87
C ILE A 66 -0.43 4.50 -6.46
N TYR A 67 0.20 3.60 -7.22
CA TYR A 67 1.57 3.15 -6.98
C TYR A 67 2.55 4.32 -6.90
N LYS A 68 2.55 5.20 -7.91
CA LYS A 68 3.43 6.39 -7.93
C LYS A 68 3.16 7.33 -6.76
N TYR A 69 1.91 7.44 -6.32
CA TYR A 69 1.57 8.27 -5.17
C TYR A 69 2.11 7.67 -3.87
N ILE A 70 1.93 6.37 -3.66
CA ILE A 70 2.43 5.64 -2.50
C ILE A 70 3.96 5.74 -2.40
N ASP A 71 4.65 5.42 -3.49
CA ASP A 71 6.12 5.46 -3.61
C ASP A 71 6.70 6.86 -3.33
N ARG A 72 5.96 7.92 -3.66
CA ARG A 72 6.35 9.31 -3.35
C ARG A 72 6.03 9.76 -1.92
N LYS A 73 5.07 9.11 -1.26
CA LYS A 73 4.54 9.56 0.04
C LYS A 73 5.10 8.80 1.22
N TRP A 74 5.68 7.63 0.98
CA TRP A 74 6.20 6.79 2.03
C TRP A 74 7.53 6.16 1.64
N GLN A 75 8.46 6.11 2.60
CA GLN A 75 9.73 5.44 2.43
C GLN A 75 9.62 4.00 2.95
N PHE A 76 9.46 3.05 2.03
CA PHE A 76 9.48 1.63 2.33
C PHE A 76 10.90 1.11 2.55
N ALA A 77 11.02 -0.04 3.19
CA ALA A 77 12.31 -0.71 3.42
C ALA A 77 12.93 -1.23 2.11
N SER A 78 12.11 -1.48 1.10
CA SER A 78 12.52 -1.76 -0.28
C SER A 78 11.58 -1.06 -1.26
N ILE A 79 11.99 -0.97 -2.53
CA ILE A 79 11.11 -0.47 -3.59
C ILE A 79 9.84 -1.34 -3.63
N PRO A 80 8.63 -0.75 -3.52
CA PRO A 80 7.40 -1.50 -3.62
C PRO A 80 7.17 -2.01 -5.06
N GLU A 81 6.37 -3.06 -5.20
CA GLU A 81 6.11 -3.68 -6.51
C GLU A 81 4.60 -3.70 -6.79
N LEU A 82 4.18 -3.07 -7.89
CA LEU A 82 2.82 -3.21 -8.40
C LEU A 82 2.70 -4.55 -9.15
N VAL A 83 1.79 -5.41 -8.69
CA VAL A 83 1.47 -6.70 -9.29
C VAL A 83 0.02 -6.62 -9.81
N ALA A 84 -0.15 -6.74 -11.13
CA ALA A 84 -1.39 -6.49 -11.87
C ALA A 84 -2.02 -7.74 -12.48
#